data_AF-A0A7J4KCE9-F1
#
_entry.id   AF-A0A7J4KCE9-F1
#
_cell.length_a   1.000
_cell.length_b   1.000
_cell.length_c   1.000
_cell.angle_alpha   90.00
_cell.angle_beta   90.00
_cell.angle_gamma   90.00
#
_symmetry.space_group_name_H-M   'P 1'
#
loop_
_entity.id
_entity.type
_entity.pdbx_description
1 polymer ?
#
loop_
_entity_poly.entity_id
_entity_poly.type
_entity_poly.pdbx_seq_one_letter_code
_entity_poly.pdbx_strand_id
1 'polypeptide(L)'
;MTQAWVFGLLLVLGLIVGLLNITSSEITPFLVACVALLVAAPALSLAVQAAGLESWLGWLARTLTLVSVFVIPAAVIAALKAIFALAQND
;
A
#
# COMPACT_ATOMS: atom_id res chain seq x y z
N MET A 1 9.70 2.99 -23.02
CA MET A 1 8.35 3.05 -22.40
C MET A 1 8.52 3.56 -20.98
N THR A 2 7.82 4.63 -20.59
CA THR A 2 7.96 5.28 -19.28
C THR A 2 7.38 4.40 -18.16
N GLN A 3 7.91 4.49 -16.92
CA GLN A 3 7.41 3.70 -15.77
C GLN A 3 5.94 4.00 -15.38
N ALA A 4 5.34 5.04 -15.98
CA ALA A 4 3.99 5.49 -15.68
C ALA A 4 2.91 4.42 -15.90
N TRP A 5 3.04 3.56 -16.90
CA TRP A 5 2.04 2.52 -17.15
C TRP A 5 2.04 1.44 -16.06
N VAL A 6 3.20 1.12 -15.46
CA VAL A 6 3.30 0.17 -14.34
C VAL A 6 2.59 0.72 -13.12
N PHE A 7 2.82 1.99 -12.78
CA PHE A 7 2.13 2.65 -11.68
C PHE A 7 0.62 2.74 -11.92
N GLY A 8 0.21 3.05 -13.16
CA GLY A 8 -1.20 3.02 -13.54
C GLY A 8 -1.84 1.64 -13.33
N LEU A 9 -1.17 0.57 -13.76
CA LEU A 9 -1.64 -0.80 -13.57
C LEU A 9 -1.77 -1.16 -12.09
N LEU A 10 -0.75 -0.86 -11.27
CA LEU A 10 -0.78 -1.13 -9.82
C LEU A 10 -1.90 -0.37 -9.13
N LEU A 11 -2.16 0.86 -9.55
CA LEU A 11 -3.23 1.67 -8.98
C LEU A 11 -4.61 1.07 -9.28
N VAL A 12 -4.85 0.65 -10.53
CA VAL A 12 -6.09 -0.04 -10.93
C VAL A 12 -6.26 -1.36 -10.19
N LEU A 13 -5.21 -2.17 -10.09
CA LEU A 13 -5.26 -3.43 -9.35
C LEU A 13 -5.57 -3.22 -7.88
N GLY A 14 -4.97 -2.21 -7.24
CA GLY A 14 -5.24 -1.89 -5.85
C GLY A 14 -6.67 -1.42 -5.61
N LEU A 15 -7.25 -0.63 -6.53
CA LEU A 15 -8.68 -0.27 -6.48
C LEU A 15 -9.57 -1.52 -6.54
N ILE A 16 -9.29 -2.44 -7.49
CA ILE A 16 -10.05 -3.69 -7.64
C ILE A 16 -9.99 -4.50 -6.33
N VAL A 17 -8.80 -4.66 -5.75
CA VAL A 17 -8.62 -5.42 -4.49
C VAL A 17 -9.33 -4.74 -3.32
N GLY A 18 -9.26 -3.41 -3.20
CA GLY A 18 -9.97 -2.66 -2.16
C GLY A 18 -11.49 -2.81 -2.25
N LEU A 19 -12.03 -2.83 -3.46
CA LEU A 19 -13.45 -2.98 -3.70
C LEU A 19 -13.93 -4.41 -3.43
N LEU A 20 -13.24 -5.42 -3.98
CA LEU A 20 -13.70 -6.80 -4.02
C LEU A 20 -13.30 -7.66 -2.81
N ASN A 21 -12.18 -7.35 -2.16
CA ASN A 21 -11.54 -8.30 -1.23
C ASN A 21 -11.64 -7.90 0.25
N ILE A 22 -12.17 -6.71 0.55
CA ILE A 22 -12.19 -6.18 1.92
C ILE A 22 -13.60 -6.28 2.50
N THR A 23 -13.79 -7.25 3.40
CA THR A 23 -15.00 -7.46 4.21
C THR A 23 -15.01 -6.52 5.42
N SER A 24 -16.19 -6.12 5.90
CA SER A 24 -16.31 -5.18 7.04
C SER A 24 -15.57 -5.61 8.31
N SER A 25 -15.50 -6.91 8.60
CA SER A 25 -14.78 -7.46 9.76
C SER A 25 -13.26 -7.34 9.65
N GLU A 26 -12.71 -7.12 8.46
CA GLU A 26 -11.27 -7.14 8.18
C GLU A 26 -10.70 -5.75 7.89
N ILE A 27 -11.54 -4.71 7.87
CA ILE A 27 -11.12 -3.35 7.52
C ILE A 27 -10.02 -2.84 8.46
N THR A 28 -10.20 -2.98 9.78
CA THR A 28 -9.23 -2.50 10.77
C THR A 28 -7.86 -3.19 10.65
N PRO A 29 -7.75 -4.53 10.71
CA PRO A 29 -6.45 -5.20 10.58
C PRO A 29 -5.80 -4.92 9.21
N PHE A 30 -6.60 -4.81 8.14
CA PHE A 30 -6.10 -4.42 6.82
C PHE A 30 -5.49 -3.01 6.83
N LEU A 31 -6.19 -2.01 7.37
CA LEU A 31 -5.71 -0.63 7.45
C LEU A 31 -4.43 -0.53 8.29
N VAL A 32 -4.34 -1.28 9.40
CA VAL A 32 -3.11 -1.33 10.22
C VAL A 32 -1.93 -1.89 9.41
N ALA A 33 -2.13 -2.98 8.67
CA ALA A 33 -1.09 -3.54 7.80
C ALA A 33 -0.66 -2.56 6.69
N CYS A 34 -1.62 -1.85 6.10
CA CYS A 34 -1.35 -0.82 5.10
C CYS A 34 -0.48 0.30 5.68
N VAL A 35 -0.85 0.84 6.84
CA VAL A 35 -0.08 1.89 7.51
C VAL A 35 1.32 1.42 7.85
N ALA A 36 1.47 0.21 8.41
CA ALA A 36 2.77 -0.37 8.72
C ALA A 36 3.66 -0.47 7.48
N LEU A 37 3.12 -0.94 6.35
CA LEU A 37 3.85 -1.01 5.09
C LEU A 37 4.24 0.37 4.55
N LEU A 38 3.30 1.33 4.57
CA LEU A 38 3.52 2.68 4.02
C LEU A 38 4.56 3.47 4.83
N VAL A 39 4.75 3.15 6.10
CA VAL A 39 5.82 3.71 6.92
C VAL A 39 7.13 2.93 6.74
N ALA A 40 7.08 1.60 6.74
CA ALA A 40 8.27 0.77 6.70
C ALA A 40 9.00 0.79 5.35
N ALA A 41 8.26 0.80 4.22
CA ALA A 41 8.84 0.77 2.88
C ALA A 41 9.81 1.94 2.59
N PRO A 42 9.42 3.22 2.78
CA PRO A 42 10.34 4.33 2.58
C PRO A 42 11.48 4.32 3.61
N ALA A 43 11.21 3.96 4.86
CA ALA A 43 12.25 3.86 5.90
C ALA A 43 13.34 2.85 5.52
N LEU A 44 12.96 1.68 4.99
CA LEU A 44 13.92 0.70 4.49
C LEU A 44 14.72 1.24 3.31
N SER A 45 14.07 1.92 2.36
CA SER A 45 14.77 2.51 1.21
C SER A 45 15.84 3.50 1.66
N LEU A 46 15.54 4.36 2.63
CA LEU A 46 16.49 5.31 3.20
C LEU A 46 17.64 4.59 3.93
N ALA A 47 17.33 3.56 4.72
CA ALA A 47 18.35 2.79 5.44
C ALA A 47 19.31 2.06 4.49
N VAL A 48 18.78 1.45 3.42
CA VAL A 48 19.58 0.75 2.40
C VAL A 48 20.53 1.73 1.69
N GLN A 49 20.03 2.92 1.35
CA GLN A 49 20.85 3.97 0.73
C GLN A 49 21.92 4.50 1.67
N ALA A 50 21.56 4.82 2.91
CA ALA A 50 22.49 5.34 3.91
C ALA A 50 23.62 4.33 4.25
N ALA A 51 23.30 3.04 4.23
CA ALA A 51 24.28 1.97 4.48
C ALA A 51 25.11 1.58 3.23
N GLY A 52 24.85 2.17 2.06
CA GLY A 52 25.54 1.81 0.82
C GLY A 52 25.23 0.39 0.34
N LEU A 53 24.09 -0.19 0.74
CA LEU A 53 23.71 -1.58 0.46
C LEU A 53 22.85 -1.73 -0.81
N GLU A 54 22.82 -0.72 -1.68
CA GLU A 54 21.93 -0.71 -2.86
C GLU A 54 22.16 -1.89 -3.81
N SER A 55 23.39 -2.38 -3.95
CA SER A 55 23.71 -3.54 -4.79
C SER A 55 23.15 -4.86 -4.26
N TRP A 56 22.93 -4.98 -2.94
CA TRP A 56 22.43 -6.19 -2.29
C TRP A 56 20.93 -6.11 -1.98
N LEU A 57 20.45 -4.94 -1.56
CA LEU A 57 19.09 -4.74 -1.03
C LEU A 57 18.25 -3.75 -1.85
N GLY A 58 18.79 -3.13 -2.89
CA GLY A 58 18.06 -2.15 -3.72
C GLY A 58 16.83 -2.76 -4.41
N TRP A 59 16.87 -4.06 -4.75
CA TRP A 59 15.71 -4.76 -5.31
C TRP A 59 14.57 -4.88 -4.31
N LEU A 60 14.87 -5.11 -3.02
CA LEU A 60 13.88 -5.21 -1.96
C LEU A 60 13.21 -3.86 -1.72
N ALA A 61 14.00 -2.79 -1.63
CA ALA A 61 13.48 -1.42 -1.47
C ALA A 61 12.55 -1.02 -2.64
N ARG A 62 12.95 -1.32 -3.88
CA ARG A 62 12.12 -1.09 -5.07
C ARG A 62 10.83 -1.91 -5.05
N THR A 63 10.91 -3.18 -4.64
CA THR A 63 9.75 -4.06 -4.56
C THR A 63 8.75 -3.55 -3.54
N LEU A 64 9.19 -3.21 -2.33
CA LEU A 64 8.30 -2.67 -1.31
C LEU A 64 7.66 -1.35 -1.75
N THR A 65 8.39 -0.50 -2.48
CA THR A 65 7.82 0.74 -3.03
C THR A 65 6.71 0.45 -4.04
N LEU A 66 6.88 -0.53 -4.92
CA LEU A 66 5.84 -0.95 -5.87
C LEU A 66 4.63 -1.55 -5.16
N VAL A 67 4.86 -2.37 -4.12
CA VAL A 67 3.78 -2.90 -3.28
C VAL A 67 3.04 -1.76 -2.57
N SER A 68 3.74 -0.75 -2.05
CA SER A 68 3.11 0.44 -1.48
C SER A 68 2.22 1.15 -2.49
N VAL A 69 2.67 1.36 -3.73
CA VAL A 69 1.85 1.98 -4.79
C VAL A 69 0.56 1.19 -5.06
N PHE A 70 0.63 -0.14 -5.02
CA PHE A 70 -0.53 -1.01 -5.15
C PHE A 70 -1.46 -0.95 -3.94
N VAL A 71 -0.93 -0.89 -2.71
CA VAL A 71 -1.72 -0.94 -1.48
C VAL A 71 -2.44 0.39 -1.18
N ILE A 72 -1.88 1.54 -1.56
CA ILE A 72 -2.45 2.87 -1.30
C ILE A 72 -3.94 2.98 -1.71
N PRO A 73 -4.33 2.73 -2.98
CA PRO A 73 -5.74 2.85 -3.37
C PRO A 73 -6.65 1.84 -2.65
N ALA A 74 -6.16 0.64 -2.34
CA ALA A 74 -6.92 -0.34 -1.56
C ALA A 74 -7.20 0.16 -0.13
N ALA A 75 -6.19 0.77 0.51
CA ALA A 75 -6.29 1.42 1.82
C ALA A 75 -7.30 2.58 1.83
N VAL A 76 -7.33 3.39 0.77
CA VAL A 76 -8.32 4.47 0.61
C VAL A 76 -9.74 3.91 0.59
N ILE A 77 -9.99 2.86 -0.19
CA ILE A 77 -11.31 2.22 -0.23
C ILE A 77 -11.71 1.65 1.13
N ALA A 78 -10.78 0.97 1.81
CA ALA A 78 -11.02 0.42 3.14
C ALA A 78 -11.34 1.51 4.17
N ALA A 79 -10.61 2.63 4.14
CA ALA A 79 -10.83 3.76 5.03
C ALA A 79 -12.20 4.41 4.79
N LEU A 80 -12.61 4.57 3.53
CA LEU A 80 -13.95 5.05 3.20
C LEU A 80 -15.02 4.10 3.74
N LYS A 81 -14.88 2.79 3.53
CA LYS A 81 -15.80 1.79 4.09
C LYS A 81 -15.89 1.88 5.62
N ALA A 82 -14.78 2.07 6.32
CA ALA A 82 -14.77 2.27 7.78
C ALA A 82 -15.58 3.52 8.18
N ILE A 83 -15.37 4.66 7.50
CA ILE A 83 -16.09 5.91 7.78
C ILE A 83 -17.60 5.72 7.57
N PHE A 84 -18.01 5.08 6.48
CA PHE A 84 -19.42 4.78 6.23
C PHE A 84 -20.02 3.85 7.29
N ALA A 85 -19.28 2.86 7.76
CA ALA A 85 -19.74 1.96 8.81
C ALA A 85 -19.91 2.69 10.14
N LEU A 86 -19.00 3.59 10.51
CA LEU A 86 -19.14 4.42 11.71
C LEU A 86 -20.38 5.32 11.61
N ALA A 87 -20.57 5.98 10.46
CA ALA A 87 -21.72 6.87 10.24
C ALA A 87 -23.09 6.17 10.21
N GLN A 88 -23.15 4.86 9.95
CA GLN A 88 -24.41 4.08 9.99
C GLN A 88 -24.74 3.53 11.39
N ASN A 89 -23.73 3.42 12.27
CA ASN A 89 -23.89 2.86 13.61
C ASN A 89 -24.05 3.94 14.71
N ASP A 90 -23.98 5.22 14.33
CA ASP A 90 -24.36 6.39 15.12
C ASP A 90 -25.78 6.86 14.75
#